data_AF-A0A3A0BQS1-F1
#
_entry.id   AF-A0A3A0BQS1-F1
#
_cell.length_a   1.000
_cell.length_b   1.000
_cell.length_c   1.000
_cell.angle_alpha   90.00
_cell.angle_beta   90.00
_cell.angle_gamma   90.00
#
_symmetry.space_group_name_H-M   'P 1'
#
loop_
_entity.id
_entity.type
_entity.pdbx_description
1 polymer ?
#
loop_
_entity_poly.entity_id
_entity_poly.type
_entity_poly.pdbx_seq_one_letter_code
_entity_poly.pdbx_strand_id
1 'polypeptide(L)' 'ELLVICHGGPLDEPENVGEALRRMPGVDGFFGASSIERLPTERAITAQVRAFKALPLG' A
#
# COMPACT_ATOMS: atom_id res chain seq x y z
N GLU A 1 19.86 16.04 15.09
CA GLU A 1 19.57 14.67 14.61
C GLU A 1 18.68 14.79 13.37
N LEU A 2 18.83 13.91 12.37
CA LEU A 2 18.05 13.95 11.12
C LEU A 2 17.39 12.59 10.92
N LEU A 3 16.09 12.60 10.63
CA LEU A 3 15.36 11.40 10.20
C LEU A 3 15.36 11.33 8.66
N VAL A 4 15.73 10.17 8.13
CA VAL A 4 15.75 9.89 6.70
C VAL A 4 14.71 8.82 6.41
N ILE A 5 13.72 9.12 5.58
CA ILE A 5 12.65 8.20 5.18
C ILE A 5 12.63 7.99 3.67
N CYS A 6 12.21 6.81 3.22
CA CYS A 6 12.08 6.49 1.80
C CYS A 6 10.62 6.66 1.31
N HIS A 7 10.47 6.98 0.02
CA HIS A 7 9.17 7.18 -0.64
C HIS A 7 9.28 6.88 -2.13
N GLY A 8 8.22 6.32 -2.72
CA GLY A 8 8.08 6.13 -4.17
C GLY A 8 8.91 4.99 -4.75
N GLY A 9 8.99 4.95 -6.07
CA GLY A 9 9.63 3.85 -6.79
C GLY A 9 8.91 2.51 -6.56
N PRO A 10 9.62 1.40 -6.31
CA PRO A 10 9.04 0.08 -6.10
C PRO A 10 8.46 -0.12 -4.68
N LEU A 11 8.30 0.95 -3.88
CA LEU A 11 7.83 0.90 -2.50
C LEU A 11 6.30 1.13 -2.44
N ASP A 12 5.52 0.12 -2.81
CA ASP A 12 4.07 0.21 -3.01
C ASP A 12 3.23 -0.71 -2.11
N GLU A 13 3.73 -1.89 -1.76
CA GLU A 13 3.07 -2.85 -0.86
C GLU A 13 3.96 -3.19 0.36
N PRO A 14 3.38 -3.63 1.50
CA PRO A 14 4.13 -3.92 2.73
C PRO A 14 5.31 -4.88 2.53
N GLU A 15 5.15 -5.89 1.67
CA GLU A 15 6.18 -6.88 1.38
C GLU A 15 7.40 -6.24 0.69
N ASN A 16 7.14 -5.37 -0.29
CA ASN A 16 8.17 -4.66 -1.04
C ASN A 16 8.92 -3.65 -0.15
N VAL A 17 8.16 -2.89 0.66
CA VAL A 17 8.74 -1.95 1.63
C VAL A 17 9.58 -2.68 2.67
N GLY A 18 9.08 -3.80 3.22
CA GLY A 18 9.78 -4.59 4.24
C GLY A 18 11.09 -5.21 3.73
N GLU A 19 11.12 -5.71 2.49
CA GLU A 19 12.35 -6.20 1.87
C GLU A 19 13.35 -5.06 1.62
N ALA A 20 12.88 -3.90 1.17
CA ALA A 20 13.74 -2.75 0.93
C ALA A 20 14.36 -2.21 2.23
N LEU A 21 13.57 -2.03 3.29
CA LEU A 21 14.06 -1.51 4.58
C LEU A 21 15.16 -2.39 5.17
N ARG A 22 15.06 -3.73 5.04
CA ARG A 22 16.13 -4.66 5.46
C ARG A 22 17.47 -4.42 4.76
N ARG A 23 17.46 -3.81 3.57
CA ARG A 23 18.66 -3.50 2.76
C ARG A 23 19.15 -2.06 2.95
N MET A 24 18.44 -1.24 3.74
CA MET A 24 18.72 0.19 3.93
C MET A 24 18.85 0.54 5.42
N PRO A 25 19.90 0.08 6.12
CA PRO A 25 20.02 0.22 7.58
C PRO A 25 20.15 1.66 8.10
N GLY A 26 20.35 2.65 7.22
CA GLY A 26 20.39 4.08 7.57
C GLY A 26 19.10 4.85 7.26
N VAL A 27 18.01 4.15 6.91
CA VAL A 27 16.68 4.73 6.68
C VAL A 27 15.79 4.42 7.88
N ASP A 28 15.16 5.45 8.43
CA ASP A 28 14.35 5.40 9.64
C ASP A 28 12.89 4.98 9.40
N GLY A 29 12.46 4.92 8.14
CA GLY A 29 11.12 4.46 7.80
C GLY A 29 10.70 4.73 6.36
N PHE A 30 9.40 4.57 6.11
CA PHE A 30 8.77 4.73 4.81
C PHE A 30 7.60 5.72 4.90
N PHE A 31 7.50 6.61 3.91
CA PHE A 31 6.39 7.54 3.74
C PHE A 31 5.49 7.10 2.59
N GLY A 32 4.29 6.64 2.91
CA GLY A 32 3.31 6.19 1.93
C GLY A 32 2.29 7.27 1.56
N ALA A 33 1.86 7.26 0.30
CA ALA A 33 0.74 8.07 -0.19
C ALA A 33 -0.25 7.15 -0.92
N SER A 34 -0.05 6.92 -2.23
CA SER A 34 -0.90 6.03 -3.02
C SER A 34 -0.98 4.59 -2.48
N SER A 35 0.10 4.09 -1.87
CA SER A 35 0.15 2.78 -1.21
C SER A 35 -0.74 2.66 0.03
N ILE A 36 -1.06 3.80 0.67
CA ILE A 36 -1.84 3.85 1.91
C ILE A 36 -3.30 4.21 1.61
N GLU A 37 -3.57 5.15 0.70
CA GLU A 37 -4.92 5.65 0.50
C GLU A 37 -5.58 5.15 -0.79
N ARG A 38 -4.86 5.12 -1.92
CA ARG A 38 -5.49 4.87 -3.24
C ARG A 38 -5.64 3.38 -3.51
N LEU A 39 -4.52 2.66 -3.54
CA LEU A 39 -4.50 1.23 -3.90
C LEU A 39 -5.41 0.37 -3.01
N PRO A 40 -5.35 0.45 -1.66
CA PRO A 40 -6.25 -0.33 -0.82
C PRO A 40 -7.72 0.08 -0.99
N THR A 41 -8.01 1.37 -1.14
CA THR A 41 -9.39 1.86 -1.35
C THR A 41 -9.97 1.37 -2.67
N GLU A 42 -9.22 1.47 -3.78
CA GLU A 42 -9.66 1.01 -5.10
C GLU A 42 -9.97 -0.50 -5.09
N ARG A 43 -9.10 -1.30 -4.46
CA ARG A 43 -9.32 -2.74 -4.29
C ARG A 43 -10.58 -3.03 -3.49
N ALA A 44 -10.75 -2.37 -2.33
CA ALA A 44 -11.89 -2.59 -1.44
C ALA A 44 -13.21 -2.18 -2.10
N ILE A 45 -13.28 -1.00 -2.72
CA ILE A 45 -14.48 -0.53 -3.43
C ILE A 45 -14.84 -1.49 -4.56
N THR A 46 -13.85 -1.89 -5.38
CA THR A 46 -14.07 -2.81 -6.49
C THR A 46 -14.62 -4.16 -6.01
N ALA A 47 -14.03 -4.72 -4.94
CA ALA A 47 -14.49 -5.97 -4.34
C ALA A 47 -15.93 -5.85 -3.82
N GLN A 48 -16.26 -4.75 -3.15
CA GLN A 48 -17.60 -4.50 -2.61
C GLN A 48 -18.65 -4.39 -3.72
N VAL A 49 -18.35 -3.66 -4.79
CA VAL A 49 -19.24 -3.54 -5.95
C VAL A 49 -19.47 -4.91 -6.59
N ARG A 50 -18.41 -5.70 -6.78
CA ARG A 50 -18.52 -7.07 -7.32
C ARG A 50 -19.41 -7.95 -6.43
N ALA A 51 -19.27 -7.85 -5.10
CA ALA A 51 -20.08 -8.62 -4.16
C ALA A 51 -21.57 -8.27 -4.28
N PHE A 52 -21.93 -6.98 -4.32
CA PHE A 52 -23.33 -6.56 -4.52
C PHE A 52 -23.89 -7.01 -5.87
N LYS A 53 -23.08 -6.94 -6.93
CA LYS A 53 -23.48 -7.37 -8.27
C LYS A 53 -23.72 -8.88 -8.39
N ALA A 54 -23.15 -9.68 -7.48
CA ALA A 54 -23.29 -11.12 -7.46
C ALA A 54 -24.52 -11.62 -6.67
N LEU A 55 -25.29 -10.73 -6.04
CA LEU A 55 -26.50 -11.13 -5.31
C LEU A 55 -27.56 -11.67 -6.28
N PRO A 56 -28.22 -12.80 -5.95
CA PRO A 56 -29.33 -13.29 -6.74
C PRO A 56 -30.50 -12.30 -6.65
N LEU A 57 -31.17 -12.10 -7.78
CA LEU A 57 -32.45 -11.39 -7.83
C LEU A 57 -33.57 -12.42 -7.82
N GLY A 58 -34.67 -12.07 -7.13
CA GLY A 58 -35.92 -12.84 -7.19
C GLY A 58 -36.61 -12.70 -8.55
#